data_AF-A0A839WDG7-F1
#
_entry.id   AF-A0A839WDG7-F1
#
_cell.length_a   1.000
_cell.length_b   1.000
_cell.length_c   1.000
_cell.angle_alpha   90.00
_cell.angle_beta   90.00
_cell.angle_gamma   90.00
#
_symmetry.space_group_name_H-M   'P 1'
#
loop_
_entity.id
_entity.type
_entity.pdbx_description
1 polymer ?
#
loop_
_entity_poly.entity_id
_entity_poly.type
_entity_poly.pdbx_seq_one_letter_code
_entity_poly.pdbx_strand_id
1 'polypeptide(L)'
;MQSLFQQVAQNTGVSKTLENEFKSRGSELQSQESDLQAKMQRLQRDGSTMKASDRSKLEKDIMAQRQAFGTKAQQFEQDRARRSNEERGKLVSRIQAAVKKVAADQDVDLVLDANTVVYNGSDVKDITADVLKQVK
;
A
#
# COMPACT_ATOMS: atom_id res chain seq x y z
N MET A 1 4.05 -17.05 10.88
CA MET A 1 4.20 -16.35 9.58
C MET A 1 4.19 -14.82 9.67
N GLN A 2 3.32 -14.20 10.48
CA GLN A 2 3.16 -12.74 10.51
C GLN A 2 4.45 -11.98 10.91
N SER A 3 5.13 -12.41 11.98
CA SER A 3 6.40 -11.82 12.43
C SER A 3 7.49 -11.92 11.35
N LEU A 4 7.59 -13.09 10.70
CA LEU A 4 8.53 -13.32 9.61
C LEU A 4 8.26 -12.40 8.41
N PHE A 5 7.00 -12.25 8.02
CA PHE A 5 6.61 -11.32 6.96
C PHE A 5 7.01 -9.88 7.29
N GLN A 6 6.76 -9.41 8.52
CA GLN A 6 7.11 -8.05 8.92
C GLN A 6 8.62 -7.81 8.85
N GLN A 7 9.43 -8.75 9.36
CA GLN A 7 10.89 -8.65 9.33
C GLN A 7 11.45 -8.69 7.91
N VAL A 8 10.94 -9.59 7.06
CA VAL A 8 11.34 -9.66 5.64
C VAL A 8 10.92 -8.40 4.88
N ALA A 9 9.71 -7.88 5.11
CA ALA A 9 9.25 -6.63 4.50
C ALA A 9 10.12 -5.43 4.92
N GLN A 10 10.53 -5.38 6.19
CA GLN A 10 11.45 -4.35 6.70
C GLN A 10 12.84 -4.47 6.05
N ASN A 11 13.38 -5.69 5.95
CA ASN A 11 14.71 -5.93 5.39
C ASN A 11 14.78 -5.67 3.87
N THR A 12 13.70 -5.98 3.14
CA THR A 12 13.64 -5.80 1.68
C THR A 12 13.35 -4.35 1.27
N GLY A 13 12.95 -3.49 2.21
CA GLY A 13 12.62 -2.10 1.91
C GLY A 13 11.40 -1.93 1.00
N VAL A 14 10.55 -2.96 0.89
CA VAL A 14 9.37 -2.97 -0.01
C VAL A 14 8.47 -1.76 0.21
N SER A 15 8.28 -1.35 1.47
CA SER A 15 7.48 -0.19 1.82
C SER A 15 8.04 1.10 1.23
N LYS A 16 9.38 1.25 1.24
CA LYS A 16 10.06 2.43 0.69
C LYS A 16 10.04 2.42 -0.84
N THR A 17 10.14 1.25 -1.47
CA THR A 17 9.98 1.09 -2.92
C THR A 17 8.58 1.52 -3.36
N LEU A 18 7.54 1.02 -2.69
CA LEU A 18 6.16 1.42 -2.96
C LEU A 18 5.94 2.91 -2.66
N GLU A 19 6.47 3.45 -1.57
CA GLU A 19 6.39 4.88 -1.28
C GLU A 19 6.98 5.72 -2.42
N ASN A 20 8.18 5.38 -2.89
CA ASN A 20 8.84 6.09 -3.98
C ASN A 20 8.07 5.98 -5.31
N GLU A 21 7.54 4.80 -5.63
CA GLU A 21 6.77 4.54 -6.85
C GLU A 21 5.50 5.39 -6.93
N PHE A 22 4.86 5.64 -5.78
CA PHE A 22 3.60 6.38 -5.71
C PHE A 22 3.77 7.85 -5.29
N LYS A 23 4.96 8.28 -4.86
CA LYS A 23 5.23 9.64 -4.34
C LYS A 23 4.79 10.74 -5.31
N SER A 24 5.23 10.67 -6.57
CA SER A 24 4.94 11.71 -7.56
C SER A 24 3.44 11.85 -7.83
N ARG A 25 2.72 10.73 -8.01
CA ARG A 25 1.28 10.72 -8.23
C ARG A 25 0.50 11.19 -7.00
N GLY A 26 0.97 10.84 -5.80
CA GLY A 26 0.39 11.32 -4.55
C GLY A 26 0.53 12.85 -4.40
N SER A 27 1.70 13.40 -4.70
CA SER A 27 1.92 14.85 -4.68
C SER A 27 1.09 15.60 -5.72
N GLU A 28 0.88 15.00 -6.89
CA GLU A 28 -0.02 15.56 -7.92
C GLU A 28 -1.47 15.60 -7.40
N LEU A 29 -1.98 14.50 -6.85
CA LEU A 29 -3.33 14.44 -6.27
C LEU A 29 -3.52 15.45 -5.15
N GLN A 30 -2.55 15.59 -4.24
CA GLN A 30 -2.59 16.57 -3.15
C GLN A 30 -2.65 18.02 -3.69
N SER A 31 -1.91 18.30 -4.76
CA SER A 31 -1.90 19.62 -5.40
C SER A 31 -3.24 19.90 -6.09
N GLN A 32 -3.81 18.90 -6.78
CA GLN A 32 -5.13 18.99 -7.40
C GLN A 32 -6.25 19.19 -6.36
N GLU A 33 -6.18 18.50 -5.23
CA GLU A 33 -7.12 18.68 -4.13
C GLU A 33 -7.06 20.10 -3.56
N SER A 34 -5.84 20.60 -3.32
CA SER A 34 -5.63 21.95 -2.78
C SER A 34 -6.14 23.04 -3.71
N ASP A 35 -5.86 22.94 -5.03
CA ASP A 35 -6.39 23.86 -6.04
C ASP A 35 -7.92 23.83 -6.08
N LEU A 36 -8.50 22.63 -6.05
CA LEU A 36 -9.95 22.46 -6.05
C LEU A 36 -10.58 23.09 -4.79
N GLN A 37 -10.00 22.87 -3.62
CA GLN A 37 -10.45 23.49 -2.36
C GLN A 37 -10.38 25.03 -2.44
N ALA A 38 -9.29 25.59 -2.97
CA ALA A 38 -9.14 27.03 -3.14
C ALA A 38 -10.21 27.62 -4.07
N LYS A 39 -10.50 26.97 -5.20
CA LYS A 39 -11.54 27.40 -6.14
C LYS A 39 -12.94 27.34 -5.54
N MET A 40 -13.23 26.29 -4.76
CA MET A 40 -14.52 26.17 -4.06
C MET A 40 -14.68 27.27 -3.00
N GLN A 41 -13.64 27.55 -2.21
CA GLN A 41 -13.66 28.64 -1.24
C GLN A 41 -13.85 30.00 -1.91
N ARG A 42 -13.19 30.23 -3.06
CA ARG A 42 -13.36 31.45 -3.86
C ARG A 42 -14.80 31.58 -4.36
N LEU A 43 -15.38 30.52 -4.93
CA LEU A 43 -16.77 30.52 -5.38
C LEU A 43 -17.73 30.80 -4.22
N GLN A 44 -17.49 30.22 -3.05
CA GLN A 44 -18.31 30.44 -1.85
C GLN A 44 -18.23 31.88 -1.35
N ARG A 45 -17.03 32.48 -1.34
CA ARG A 45 -16.79 33.84 -0.83
C ARG A 45 -17.23 34.93 -1.81
N ASP A 46 -16.85 34.80 -3.07
CA ASP A 46 -16.96 35.86 -4.07
C ASP A 46 -18.10 35.60 -5.06
N GLY A 47 -18.75 34.43 -5.02
CA GLY A 47 -19.73 34.02 -6.02
C GLY A 47 -20.96 34.93 -6.14
N SER A 48 -21.31 35.68 -5.09
CA SER A 48 -22.39 36.67 -5.12
C SER A 48 -21.98 38.01 -5.74
N THR A 49 -20.69 38.33 -5.78
CA THR A 49 -20.15 39.58 -6.33
C THR A 49 -19.53 39.39 -7.72
N MET A 50 -19.31 38.14 -8.15
CA MET A 50 -18.84 37.79 -9.49
C MET A 50 -19.86 38.12 -10.59
N LYS A 51 -19.34 38.46 -11.78
CA LYS A 51 -20.16 38.48 -13.01
C LYS A 51 -20.67 37.08 -13.31
N ALA A 52 -21.90 36.97 -13.81
CA ALA A 52 -22.54 35.69 -14.11
C ALA A 52 -21.70 34.79 -15.05
N SER A 53 -21.04 35.38 -16.04
CA SER A 53 -20.14 34.66 -16.95
C SER A 53 -18.92 34.06 -16.26
N ASP A 54 -18.33 34.79 -15.31
CA ASP A 54 -17.11 34.38 -14.61
C ASP A 54 -17.43 33.32 -13.55
N ARG A 55 -18.56 33.50 -12.86
CA ARG A 55 -19.12 32.50 -11.95
C ARG A 55 -19.40 31.18 -12.66
N SER A 56 -20.10 31.22 -13.81
CA SER A 56 -20.41 30.01 -14.58
C SER A 56 -19.15 29.29 -15.08
N LYS A 57 -18.11 30.03 -15.49
CA LYS A 57 -16.81 29.45 -15.84
C LYS A 57 -16.16 28.75 -14.65
N LEU A 58 -16.15 29.40 -13.47
CA LEU A 58 -15.58 28.83 -12.25
C LEU A 58 -16.32 27.56 -11.80
N GLU A 59 -17.66 27.57 -11.85
CA GLU A 59 -18.48 26.40 -11.53
C GLU A 59 -18.17 25.22 -12.47
N LYS A 60 -18.09 25.47 -13.78
CA LYS A 60 -17.71 24.44 -14.77
C LYS A 60 -16.31 23.89 -14.54
N ASP A 61 -15.35 24.76 -14.25
CA ASP A 61 -13.96 24.36 -13.97
C ASP A 61 -13.88 23.49 -12.71
N ILE A 62 -14.56 23.89 -11.62
CA ILE A 62 -14.67 23.08 -10.39
C ILE A 62 -15.27 21.71 -10.69
N MET A 63 -16.34 21.63 -11.49
CA MET A 63 -16.96 20.36 -11.86
C MET A 63 -16.00 19.46 -12.68
N ALA A 64 -15.34 20.03 -13.68
CA ALA A 64 -14.37 19.30 -14.51
C ALA A 64 -13.19 18.79 -13.68
N GLN A 65 -12.63 19.63 -12.80
CA GLN A 65 -11.54 19.24 -11.92
C GLN A 65 -11.96 18.20 -10.88
N ARG A 66 -13.18 18.28 -10.32
CA ARG A 66 -13.72 17.24 -9.43
C ARG A 66 -13.80 15.89 -10.12
N GLN A 67 -14.30 15.85 -11.34
CA GLN A 67 -14.40 14.60 -12.11
C GLN A 67 -13.02 14.02 -12.46
N ALA A 68 -12.10 14.87 -12.90
CA ALA A 68 -10.73 14.47 -13.20
C ALA A 68 -9.99 13.96 -11.95
N PHE A 69 -10.12 14.68 -10.82
CA PHE A 69 -9.56 14.28 -9.53
C PHE A 69 -10.12 12.92 -9.08
N GLY A 70 -11.45 12.74 -9.10
CA GLY A 70 -12.07 11.48 -8.69
C GLY A 70 -11.58 10.29 -9.51
N THR A 71 -11.45 10.46 -10.84
CA THR A 71 -10.92 9.42 -11.73
C THR A 71 -9.48 9.08 -11.40
N LYS A 72 -8.61 10.10 -11.25
CA LYS A 72 -7.19 9.89 -10.91
C LYS A 72 -7.00 9.29 -9.52
N ALA A 73 -7.76 9.74 -8.53
CA ALA A 73 -7.71 9.21 -7.16
C ALA A 73 -8.11 7.74 -7.12
N GLN A 74 -9.19 7.36 -7.83
CA GLN A 74 -9.61 5.97 -7.93
C GLN A 74 -8.53 5.10 -8.60
N GLN A 75 -7.95 5.55 -9.71
CA GLN A 75 -6.88 4.82 -10.39
C GLN A 75 -5.64 4.69 -9.50
N PHE A 76 -5.25 5.75 -8.79
CA PHE A 76 -4.13 5.74 -7.85
C PHE A 76 -4.32 4.69 -6.74
N GLU A 77 -5.49 4.66 -6.10
CA GLU A 77 -5.79 3.69 -5.05
C GLU A 77 -5.83 2.25 -5.58
N GLN A 78 -6.42 2.03 -6.77
CA GLN A 78 -6.43 0.71 -7.41
C GLN A 78 -5.02 0.22 -7.72
N ASP A 79 -4.18 1.06 -8.32
CA ASP A 79 -2.79 0.72 -8.62
C ASP A 79 -2.00 0.46 -7.34
N ARG A 80 -2.19 1.29 -6.32
CA ARG A 80 -1.50 1.15 -5.03
C ARG A 80 -1.86 -0.16 -4.35
N ALA A 81 -3.15 -0.51 -4.33
CA ALA A 81 -3.62 -1.80 -3.81
C ALA A 81 -3.05 -2.97 -4.61
N ARG A 82 -3.08 -2.90 -5.95
CA ARG A 82 -2.54 -3.92 -6.83
C ARG A 82 -1.04 -4.14 -6.58
N ARG A 83 -0.23 -3.08 -6.60
CA ARG A 83 1.22 -3.15 -6.37
C ARG A 83 1.56 -3.63 -4.96
N SER A 84 0.82 -3.18 -3.95
CA SER A 84 0.96 -3.68 -2.57
C SER A 84 0.72 -5.19 -2.49
N ASN A 85 -0.34 -5.69 -3.14
CA ASN A 85 -0.65 -7.13 -3.18
C ASN A 85 0.40 -7.93 -3.97
N GLU A 86 0.89 -7.41 -5.10
CA GLU A 86 1.95 -8.04 -5.89
C GLU A 86 3.24 -8.20 -5.08
N GLU A 87 3.70 -7.12 -4.43
CA GLU A 87 4.92 -7.18 -3.63
C GLU A 87 4.75 -8.05 -2.38
N ARG A 88 3.59 -7.98 -1.71
CA ARG A 88 3.25 -8.91 -0.62
C ARG A 88 3.29 -10.36 -1.10
N GLY A 89 2.73 -10.66 -2.26
CA GLY A 89 2.76 -12.00 -2.86
C GLY A 89 4.18 -12.49 -3.09
N LYS A 90 5.06 -11.64 -3.65
CA LYS A 90 6.48 -11.97 -3.84
C LYS A 90 7.17 -12.30 -2.53
N LEU A 91 6.93 -11.53 -1.46
CA LEU A 91 7.50 -11.79 -0.14
C LEU A 91 7.00 -13.11 0.44
N VAL A 92 5.70 -13.39 0.34
CA VAL A 92 5.13 -14.67 0.80
C VAL A 92 5.76 -15.84 0.05
N SER A 93 5.92 -15.75 -1.28
CA SER A 93 6.58 -16.81 -2.06
C SER A 93 8.04 -17.04 -1.65
N ARG A 94 8.80 -15.97 -1.39
CA ARG A 94 10.19 -16.09 -0.89
C ARG A 94 10.26 -16.75 0.48
N ILE A 95 9.35 -16.36 1.37
CA ILE A 95 9.21 -16.97 2.69
C ILE A 95 8.87 -18.45 2.58
N GLN A 96 7.89 -18.82 1.77
CA GLN A 96 7.51 -20.22 1.57
C GLN A 96 8.66 -21.06 1.00
N ALA A 97 9.42 -20.51 0.07
CA ALA A 97 10.61 -21.18 -0.46
C ALA A 97 11.67 -21.42 0.62
N ALA A 98 11.90 -20.43 1.51
CA ALA A 98 12.81 -20.58 2.65
C ALA A 98 12.30 -21.59 3.68
N VAL A 99 11.00 -21.58 4.00
CA VAL A 99 10.35 -22.57 4.87
C VAL A 99 10.56 -23.97 4.31
N LYS A 100 10.26 -24.18 3.01
CA LYS A 100 10.40 -25.49 2.38
C LYS A 100 11.85 -25.98 2.42
N LYS A 101 12.82 -25.08 2.20
CA LYS A 101 14.23 -25.44 2.27
C LYS A 101 14.63 -25.85 3.69
N VAL A 102 14.30 -25.03 4.70
CA VAL A 102 14.62 -25.34 6.10
C VAL A 102 13.95 -26.62 6.58
N ALA A 103 12.70 -26.86 6.18
CA ALA A 103 12.00 -28.09 6.51
C ALA A 103 12.68 -29.32 5.90
N ALA A 104 13.10 -29.24 4.63
CA ALA A 104 13.84 -30.31 3.98
C ALA A 104 15.23 -30.54 4.61
N ASP A 105 15.95 -29.47 4.97
CA ASP A 105 17.27 -29.54 5.61
C ASP A 105 17.22 -30.10 7.04
N GLN A 106 16.04 -30.12 7.67
CA GLN A 106 15.82 -30.56 9.06
C GLN A 106 14.89 -31.79 9.17
N ASP A 107 14.57 -32.45 8.05
CA ASP A 107 13.67 -33.61 8.00
C ASP A 107 12.31 -33.35 8.69
N VAL A 108 11.73 -32.18 8.45
CA VAL A 108 10.42 -31.77 8.99
C VAL A 108 9.32 -31.97 7.95
N ASP A 109 8.38 -32.86 8.25
CA ASP A 109 7.28 -33.20 7.34
C ASP A 109 6.09 -32.22 7.40
N LEU A 110 5.92 -31.53 8.53
CA LEU A 110 4.81 -30.59 8.74
C LEU A 110 5.29 -29.32 9.46
N VAL A 111 5.04 -28.18 8.84
CA VAL A 111 5.27 -26.86 9.43
C VAL A 111 3.92 -26.21 9.68
N LEU A 112 3.67 -25.81 10.93
CA LEU A 112 2.46 -25.10 11.36
C LEU A 112 2.74 -23.60 11.46
N ASP A 113 1.74 -22.77 11.13
CA ASP A 113 1.82 -21.35 11.44
C ASP A 113 1.60 -21.15 12.94
N ALA A 114 2.54 -20.48 13.61
CA ALA A 114 2.47 -20.20 15.05
C ALA A 114 1.15 -19.52 15.47
N ASN A 115 0.52 -18.74 14.59
CA ASN A 115 -0.78 -18.10 14.87
C ASN A 115 -1.95 -19.10 15.01
N THR A 116 -1.77 -20.36 14.58
CA THR A 116 -2.78 -21.43 14.68
C THR A 116 -2.54 -22.36 15.87
N VAL A 117 -1.42 -22.18 16.59
CA VAL A 117 -0.99 -23.05 17.67
C VAL A 117 -1.26 -22.35 19.01
N VAL A 118 -2.13 -22.92 19.85
CA VAL A 118 -2.44 -22.37 21.17
C VAL A 118 -1.32 -22.64 22.18
N TYR A 119 -0.64 -23.77 22.03
CA TYR A 119 0.49 -24.20 22.87
C TYR A 119 1.33 -25.24 22.12
N ASN A 120 2.65 -25.21 22.32
CA ASN A 120 3.57 -26.29 21.95
C ASN A 120 4.59 -26.50 23.07
N GLY A 121 5.00 -27.77 23.26
CA GLY A 121 6.07 -28.11 24.22
C GLY A 121 7.44 -27.65 23.72
N SER A 122 8.42 -27.59 24.63
CA SER A 122 9.80 -27.17 24.32
C SER A 122 10.49 -28.04 23.27
N ASP A 123 10.05 -29.27 23.10
CA ASP A 123 10.61 -30.23 22.15
C ASP A 123 10.11 -30.00 20.72
N VAL A 124 9.07 -29.16 20.54
CA VAL A 124 8.58 -28.73 19.23
C VAL A 124 9.42 -27.54 18.78
N LYS A 125 10.27 -27.77 17.79
CA LYS A 125 11.20 -26.75 17.28
C LYS A 125 10.46 -25.59 16.58
N ASP A 126 10.79 -24.37 16.97
CA ASP A 126 10.45 -23.15 16.22
C ASP A 126 11.55 -22.85 15.19
N ILE A 127 11.21 -22.99 13.91
CA ILE A 127 12.13 -22.75 12.79
C ILE A 127 12.13 -21.30 12.30
N THR A 128 11.38 -20.37 12.92
CA THR A 128 11.20 -18.98 12.44
C THR A 128 12.54 -18.27 12.21
N ALA A 129 13.49 -18.42 13.16
CA ALA A 129 14.81 -17.82 13.05
C ALA A 129 15.67 -18.45 11.94
N ASP A 130 15.56 -19.76 11.74
CA ASP A 130 16.27 -20.49 10.68
C ASP A 130 15.74 -20.07 9.30
N VAL A 131 14.42 -19.96 9.18
CA VAL A 131 13.75 -19.49 7.95
C VAL A 131 14.15 -18.06 7.64
N LEU A 132 14.17 -17.16 8.63
CA LEU A 132 14.56 -15.76 8.42
C LEU A 132 15.96 -15.63 7.82
N LYS A 133 16.92 -16.42 8.31
CA LYS A 133 18.31 -16.45 7.77
C LYS A 133 18.36 -16.93 6.32
N GLN A 134 17.39 -17.74 5.92
CA GLN A 134 17.33 -18.36 4.60
C GLN A 134 16.59 -17.50 3.56
N VAL A 135 15.75 -16.55 3.99
CA VAL A 135 15.08 -15.58 3.11
C VAL A 135 16.10 -14.55 2.62
N LYS A 136 16.23 -14.44 1.29
CA LYS A 136 17.07 -13.43 0.61
C LYS A 136 16.22 -12.32 -0.02
#